data_AF-K3X0Y7-F1
#
_entry.id   AF-K3X0Y7-F1
#
_cell.length_a   1.000
_cell.length_b   1.000
_cell.length_c   1.000
_cell.angle_alpha   90.00
_cell.angle_beta   90.00
_cell.angle_gamma   90.00
#
_symmetry.space_group_name_H-M   'P 1'
#
loop_
_entity.id
_entity.type
_entity.pdbx_description
1 polymer ?
#
loop_
_entity_poly.entity_id
_entity_poly.type
_entity_poly.pdbx_seq_one_letter_code
_entity_poly.pdbx_strand_id
1 'polypeptide(L)' 'MFSFLARQYRWYKLEFGLTMLSWWEVGIFNGFALVVTSVTGYYLYNFAHSVVGLLQAQQA' A
#
# COMPACT_ATOMS: atom_id res chain seq x y z
N MET A 1 6.48 12.40 12.98
CA MET A 1 5.73 12.18 11.72
C MET A 1 6.31 12.97 10.55
N PHE A 2 6.51 14.29 10.67
CA PHE A 2 7.08 15.12 9.59
C PHE A 2 8.47 14.67 9.09
N SER A 3 9.32 14.16 9.97
CA SER A 3 10.65 13.64 9.63
C SER A 3 10.62 12.40 8.73
N PHE A 4 9.57 11.59 8.80
CA PHE A 4 9.39 10.40 7.97
C PHE A 4 9.02 10.79 6.53
N LEU A 5 8.07 11.73 6.39
CA LEU A 5 7.66 12.29 5.09
C LEU A 5 8.84 13.00 4.40
N ALA A 6 9.64 13.76 5.15
CA ALA A 6 10.83 14.42 4.63
C ALA A 6 11.89 13.43 4.12
N ARG A 7 12.03 12.28 4.79
CA ARG A 7 12.95 11.21 4.38
C ARG A 7 12.45 10.47 3.14
N GLN A 8 11.17 10.15 3.06
CA GLN A 8 10.55 9.60 1.84
C GLN A 8 10.70 10.57 0.66
N TYR A 9 10.42 11.86 0.88
CA TYR A 9 10.58 12.89 -0.15
C TYR A 9 12.01 12.94 -0.72
N ARG A 10 13.02 12.87 0.14
CA ARG A 10 14.44 12.80 -0.28
C ARG A 10 14.76 11.54 -1.06
N TRP A 11 14.18 10.40 -0.68
CA TRP A 11 14.40 9.11 -1.34
C TRP A 11 13.75 9.07 -2.74
N TYR A 12 12.51 9.55 -2.87
CA TYR A 12 11.83 9.70 -4.18
C TYR A 12 12.60 10.61 -5.14
N LYS A 13 13.18 11.70 -4.62
CA LYS A 13 13.99 12.64 -5.43
C LYS A 13 15.30 11.99 -5.94
N LEU A 14 15.86 11.04 -5.18
CA LEU A 14 17.13 10.39 -5.47
C LEU A 14 16.97 9.18 -6.40
N GLU A 15 15.96 8.33 -6.19
CA GLU A 15 15.83 7.08 -6.93
C GLU A 15 15.06 7.20 -8.25
N PHE A 16 14.07 8.08 -8.31
CA PHE A 16 13.20 8.19 -9.50
C PHE A 16 13.49 9.43 -10.36
N GLY A 17 14.49 10.26 -9.99
CA GLY A 17 14.77 11.51 -10.69
C GLY A 17 13.60 12.51 -10.67
N LEU A 18 12.62 12.28 -9.79
CA LEU A 18 11.40 13.07 -9.62
C LEU A 18 11.70 14.40 -8.92
N THR A 19 12.60 15.18 -9.49
CA THR A 19 13.03 16.49 -8.98
C THR A 19 11.89 17.53 -8.98
N MET A 20 10.78 17.22 -9.67
CA MET A 20 9.61 18.08 -9.83
C MET A 20 8.41 17.72 -8.93
N LEU A 21 8.43 16.62 -8.17
CA LEU A 21 7.31 16.31 -7.29
C LEU A 21 7.35 17.20 -6.05
N SER A 22 6.28 17.95 -5.83
CA SER A 22 6.02 18.71 -4.61
C SER A 22 5.71 17.78 -3.42
N TRP A 23 5.86 18.32 -2.21
CA TRP A 23 5.53 17.60 -0.97
C TRP A 23 4.08 17.13 -0.92
N TRP A 24 3.18 17.87 -1.57
CA TRP A 24 1.76 17.52 -1.69
C TRP A 24 1.55 16.31 -2.61
N GLU A 25 2.22 16.27 -3.76
CA GLU A 25 2.12 15.14 -4.70
C GLU A 25 2.66 13.85 -4.07
N VAL A 26 3.74 13.93 -3.29
CA VAL A 26 4.23 12.78 -2.51
C VAL A 26 3.21 12.33 -1.47
N GLY A 27 2.57 13.26 -0.77
CA GLY A 27 1.51 12.95 0.19
C GLY A 27 0.31 12.24 -0.46
N ILE A 28 -0.15 12.76 -1.59
CA ILE A 28 -1.25 12.17 -2.38
C ILE A 28 -0.88 10.78 -2.87
N PHE A 29 0.33 10.61 -3.44
CA PHE A 29 0.77 9.31 -3.96
C PHE A 29 0.86 8.25 -2.85
N ASN A 30 1.43 8.60 -1.70
CA ASN A 30 1.49 7.70 -0.55
C ASN A 30 0.08 7.38 -0.01
N GLY A 31 -0.83 8.36 0.02
CA GLY A 31 -2.22 8.14 0.40
C GLY A 31 -2.93 7.15 -0.53
N PHE A 32 -2.80 7.32 -1.84
CA PHE A 32 -3.35 6.40 -2.83
C PHE A 32 -2.74 5.00 -2.71
N ALA A 33 -1.41 4.90 -2.58
CA ALA A 33 -0.73 3.61 -2.41
C ALA A 33 -1.22 2.88 -1.15
N LEU A 34 -1.42 3.61 -0.04
CA LEU A 34 -1.94 3.04 1.19
C LEU A 34 -3.37 2.52 1.01
N VAL A 35 -4.26 3.32 0.40
CA VAL A 35 -5.65 2.90 0.11
C VAL A 35 -5.69 1.67 -0.78
N VAL A 36 -4.95 1.68 -1.90
CA VAL A 36 -4.92 0.55 -2.83
C VAL A 36 -4.40 -0.70 -2.12
N THR A 37 -3.29 -0.59 -1.39
CA THR A 37 -2.72 -1.73 -0.65
C THR A 37 -3.67 -2.27 0.41
N SER A 38 -4.37 -1.39 1.15
CA SER A 38 -5.36 -1.80 2.14
C SER A 38 -6.56 -2.51 1.51
N VAL A 39 -7.10 -1.99 0.41
CA VAL A 39 -8.23 -2.61 -0.31
C VAL A 39 -7.81 -3.96 -0.89
N THR A 40 -6.65 -4.03 -1.55
CA THR A 40 -6.10 -5.29 -2.07
C THR A 40 -5.90 -6.31 -0.95
N GLY A 41 -5.32 -5.90 0.18
CA GLY A 41 -5.12 -6.76 1.34
C GLY A 41 -6.44 -7.27 1.94
N TYR A 42 -7.46 -6.42 2.02
CA TYR A 42 -8.80 -6.81 2.49
C TYR A 42 -9.43 -7.89 1.61
N TYR A 43 -9.42 -7.70 0.29
CA TYR A 43 -9.97 -8.70 -0.62
C TYR A 43 -9.18 -9.99 -0.63
N LEU A 44 -7.84 -9.90 -0.58
CA LEU A 44 -6.98 -11.08 -0.51
C LEU A 44 -7.23 -11.89 0.76
N TYR A 45 -7.37 -11.21 1.90
CA TYR A 45 -7.71 -11.85 3.17
C TYR A 45 -9.06 -12.58 3.11
N ASN A 46 -10.09 -11.91 2.61
CA ASN A 46 -11.43 -12.52 2.49
C ASN A 46 -11.44 -13.71 1.53
N PHE A 47 -10.70 -13.62 0.42
CA PHE A 47 -10.55 -14.72 -0.52
C PHE A 47 -9.86 -15.92 0.15
N ALA A 48 -8.71 -15.70 0.79
CA ALA A 48 -7.99 -16.76 1.50
C ALA A 48 -8.86 -17.40 2.58
N HIS A 49 -9.60 -16.60 3.36
CA HIS A 49 -10.51 -17.10 4.38
C HIS A 49 -11.63 -17.97 3.79
N SER A 50 -12.21 -17.55 2.66
CA SER A 50 -13.24 -18.32 1.94
C SER A 50 -12.69 -19.65 1.43
N VAL A 51 -11.48 -19.66 0.87
CA VAL A 51 -10.80 -20.88 0.40
C VAL A 51 -10.54 -21.84 1.56
N VAL A 52 -10.05 -21.34 2.69
CA VAL A 52 -9.83 -22.17 3.89
C VAL A 52 -11.13 -22.79 4.39
N GLY A 53 -12.22 -22.01 4.44
CA GLY A 53 -13.53 -22.52 4.83
C GLY A 53 -14.05 -23.64 3.92
N LEU A 54 -13.87 -23.48 2.60
CA LEU A 54 -14.23 -24.52 1.63
C LEU A 54 -13.40 -25.79 1.79
N LEU A 55 -12.08 -25.66 2.01
CA LEU A 55 -11.19 -26.80 2.23
C LEU A 55 -11.55 -27.57 3.51
N GLN A 56 -11.91 -26.86 4.58
CA GLN A 56 -12.38 -27.48 5.82
C GLN A 56 -13.71 -28.21 5.63
N ALA A 57 -14.63 -27.65 4.84
CA ALA A 57 -15.91 -28.28 4.53
C ALA A 57 -15.77 -29.56 3.69
N GLN A 58 -14.72 -29.70 2.87
CA GLN A 58 -14.44 -30.93 2.12
C GLN A 58 -13.84 -32.06 2.97
N GLN A 59 -13.33 -31.75 4.17
CA GLN A 59 -12.72 -32.72 5.08
C GLN A 59 -13.69 -33.29 6.13
N ALA A 60 -14.93 -32.77 6.18
CA ALA A 60 -16.02 -33.25 7.03
C ALA A 60 -16.92 -34.23 6.27
#